data_AF-A0A7J7WFP8-F1
#
_entry.id   AF-A0A7J7WFP8-F1
#
_cell.length_a   1.000
_cell.length_b   1.000
_cell.length_c   1.000
_cell.angle_alpha   90.00
_cell.angle_beta   90.00
_cell.angle_gamma   90.00
#
_symmetry.space_group_name_H-M   'P 1'
#
loop_
_entity.id
_entity.type
_entity.pdbx_description
1 polymer ?
#
loop_
_entity_poly.entity_id
_entity_poly.type
_entity_poly.pdbx_seq_one_letter_code
_entity_poly.pdbx_strand_id
1 'polypeptide(L)'
;MDSGVHIEATITRPVVSPTYISATASETVTVLEQKMRIVEEQTSSLRDDLIMLDFGAKRNQFETPECLEAPKNQNITRPIQSEVTCSGKTDILWKNCEFLVNRMCHLESLIQSLKMNIFCLQTERDMNPQKAAFLKDRLNTIQEEHSQDLKLLHLEVLNLRQQLRDVKEEEDKAQDEVQRLTATLEMASETKKNAAIMEEELKTTKRKMNLKIQELRRQLSQEKCLRTSLENSGSALLLKIQEMGAAVEVERKQVQSLQQNCLSLRSSIQNTQELLAQEQQKKGELEAAVLQLKSDLSMGISARNYTVVF
;
A
#
# COMPACT_ATOMS: atom_id res chain seq x y z
N MET A 1 16.70 2.83 -1.22
CA MET A 1 17.72 3.83 -1.59
C MET A 1 18.38 4.26 -0.30
N ASP A 2 19.48 3.58 0.04
CA ASP A 2 20.35 3.93 1.14
C ASP A 2 21.10 5.22 0.80
N SER A 3 21.13 6.17 1.71
CA SER A 3 22.07 7.28 1.66
C SER A 3 22.63 7.48 3.05
N GLY A 4 23.63 6.65 3.35
CA GLY A 4 24.53 6.84 4.49
C GLY A 4 25.37 8.09 4.26
N VAL A 5 25.14 9.11 5.09
CA VAL A 5 26.01 10.28 5.15
C VAL A 5 27.08 10.01 6.20
N HIS A 6 28.29 9.70 5.72
CA HIS A 6 29.51 9.73 6.51
C HIS A 6 29.77 11.17 6.99
N ILE A 7 29.71 11.40 8.30
CA ILE A 7 30.24 12.63 8.90
C ILE A 7 31.63 12.31 9.43
N GLU A 8 32.62 12.79 8.69
CA GLU A 8 34.03 12.68 8.99
C GLU A 8 34.36 13.51 10.25
N ALA A 9 34.74 12.81 11.31
CA ALA A 9 35.12 13.38 12.59
C ALA A 9 36.43 14.16 12.45
N THR A 10 36.34 15.49 12.35
CA THR A 10 37.51 16.37 12.43
C THR A 10 37.91 16.50 13.89
N ILE A 11 38.80 15.62 14.36
CA ILE A 11 39.40 15.70 15.70
C ILE A 11 40.44 16.82 15.68
N THR A 12 40.00 18.04 15.97
CA THR A 12 40.91 19.14 16.33
C THR A 12 41.55 18.84 17.67
N ARG A 13 42.86 18.55 17.65
CA ARG A 13 43.72 18.36 18.81
C ARG A 13 43.56 19.54 19.78
N PRO A 14 43.33 19.33 21.09
CA PRO A 14 43.25 20.43 22.03
C PRO A 14 44.60 21.14 22.07
N VAL A 15 44.62 22.43 21.73
CA VAL A 15 45.75 23.30 22.05
C VAL A 15 45.74 23.42 23.57
N VAL A 16 46.63 22.68 24.22
CA VAL A 16 46.90 22.86 25.65
C VAL A 16 47.56 24.22 25.78
N SER A 17 46.75 25.23 26.07
CA SER A 17 47.23 26.54 26.50
C SER A 17 48.16 26.35 27.70
N PRO A 18 49.30 27.08 27.80
CA PRO A 18 50.18 26.98 28.93
C PRO A 18 49.38 27.19 30.22
N THR A 19 49.30 26.16 31.05
CA THR A 19 48.81 26.28 32.42
C THR A 19 49.79 27.17 33.15
N TYR A 20 49.53 28.48 33.14
CA TYR A 20 50.15 29.40 34.05
C TYR A 20 49.63 28.98 35.42
N ILE A 21 50.42 28.20 36.14
CA ILE A 21 50.21 27.93 37.56
C ILE A 21 50.46 29.28 38.22
N SER A 22 49.43 30.13 38.23
CA SER A 22 49.40 31.32 39.04
C SER A 22 49.45 30.83 40.48
N ALA A 23 50.57 31.06 41.16
CA ALA A 23 50.56 31.12 42.62
C ALA A 23 49.35 31.97 42.99
N THR A 24 48.46 31.42 43.81
CA THR A 24 47.18 32.04 44.18
C THR A 24 47.45 33.48 44.59
N ALA A 25 46.66 34.48 44.15
CA ALA A 25 46.96 35.90 44.40
C ALA A 25 47.29 36.19 45.89
N SER A 26 46.70 35.41 46.80
CA SER A 26 46.99 35.39 48.25
C SER A 26 48.43 34.98 48.61
N GLU A 27 48.98 33.94 47.99
CA GLU A 27 50.35 33.46 48.21
C GLU A 27 51.40 34.48 47.72
N THR A 28 51.13 35.16 46.60
CA THR A 28 52.03 36.19 46.07
C THR A 28 52.08 37.44 46.97
N VAL A 29 50.95 37.82 47.56
CA VAL A 29 50.85 38.95 48.50
C VAL A 29 51.61 38.66 49.81
N THR A 30 51.43 37.48 50.40
CA THR A 30 52.13 37.10 51.65
C THR A 30 53.66 37.04 51.49
N VAL A 31 54.17 36.57 50.34
CA VAL A 31 55.61 36.60 50.04
C VAL A 31 56.13 38.03 49.90
N LEU A 32 55.32 38.92 49.30
CA LEU A 32 55.69 40.32 49.12
C LEU A 32 55.73 41.08 50.46
N GLU A 33 54.75 40.86 51.33
CA GLU A 33 54.72 41.41 52.70
C GLU A 33 55.95 40.99 53.52
N GLN A 34 56.34 39.71 53.43
CA GLN A 34 57.54 39.23 54.10
C GLN A 34 58.81 39.91 53.56
N LYS A 35 58.92 40.11 52.24
CA LYS A 35 60.05 40.82 51.65
C LYS A 35 60.07 42.30 52.03
N MET A 36 58.92 42.94 52.14
CA MET A 36 58.82 44.32 52.65
C MET A 36 59.33 44.42 54.08
N ARG A 37 58.89 43.53 54.99
CA ARG A 37 59.39 43.50 56.38
C ARG A 37 60.90 43.35 56.45
N ILE A 38 61.47 42.44 55.65
CA ILE A 38 62.93 42.25 55.59
C ILE A 38 63.62 43.54 55.11
N VAL A 39 63.09 44.20 54.09
CA VAL A 39 63.66 45.45 53.58
C VAL A 39 63.54 46.58 54.62
N GLU A 40 62.45 46.68 55.36
CA GLU A 40 62.27 47.64 56.45
C GLU A 40 63.28 47.42 57.59
N GLU A 41 63.48 46.16 57.99
CA GLU A 41 64.45 45.77 59.01
C GLU A 41 65.90 46.06 58.55
N GLN A 42 66.23 45.68 57.32
CA GLN A 42 67.56 45.92 56.73
C GLN A 42 67.85 47.42 56.54
N THR A 43 66.83 48.22 56.21
CA THR A 43 66.91 49.68 56.11
C THR A 43 67.09 50.32 57.48
N SER A 44 66.38 49.82 58.50
CA SER A 44 66.53 50.30 59.89
C SER A 44 67.91 49.98 60.43
N SER A 45 68.41 48.76 60.19
CA SER A 45 69.78 48.40 60.56
C SER A 45 70.82 49.19 59.77
N LEU A 46 70.60 49.51 58.48
CA LEU A 46 71.52 50.37 57.72
C LEU A 46 71.56 51.79 58.31
N ARG A 47 70.41 52.31 58.75
CA ARG A 47 70.32 53.59 59.45
C ARG A 47 71.11 53.56 60.76
N ASP A 48 70.96 52.52 61.55
CA ASP A 48 71.70 52.35 62.80
C ASP A 48 73.21 52.27 62.56
N ASP A 49 73.64 51.58 61.50
CA ASP A 49 75.04 51.54 61.08
C ASP A 49 75.57 52.91 60.63
N LEU A 50 74.73 53.69 59.93
CA LEU A 50 75.04 55.08 59.55
C LEU A 50 75.21 55.97 60.79
N ILE A 51 74.35 55.80 61.80
CA ILE A 51 74.40 56.53 63.08
C ILE A 51 75.64 56.12 63.89
N MET A 52 75.99 54.83 63.91
CA MET A 52 77.16 54.32 64.62
C MET A 52 78.49 54.79 64.02
N LEU A 53 78.53 55.01 62.71
CA LEU A 53 79.69 55.59 62.02
C LEU A 53 79.80 57.11 62.20
N ASP A 54 78.78 57.74 62.78
CA ASP A 54 78.85 59.14 63.22
C ASP A 54 79.76 59.22 64.45
N PHE A 55 80.99 59.68 64.25
CA PHE A 55 81.98 59.87 65.31
C PHE A 55 81.40 60.78 66.41
N GLY A 56 81.15 60.19 67.57
CA GLY A 56 80.45 60.83 68.68
C GLY A 56 80.98 62.21 69.10
N ALA A 57 80.01 63.07 69.43
CA ALA A 57 80.11 64.15 70.41
C ALA A 57 81.11 65.29 70.12
N LYS A 58 80.81 66.13 69.11
CA LYS A 58 80.97 67.61 69.16
C LYS A 58 80.40 68.26 67.89
N ARG A 59 79.07 68.44 67.86
CA ARG A 59 78.45 69.46 67.00
C ARG A 59 77.14 69.97 67.62
N ASN A 60 77.25 70.49 68.85
CA ASN A 60 76.28 71.49 69.27
C ASN A 60 76.69 72.82 68.61
N GLN A 61 75.71 73.46 67.98
CA GLN A 61 75.76 74.77 67.31
C GLN A 61 76.37 74.75 65.91
N PHE A 62 75.50 74.55 64.91
CA PHE A 62 75.39 75.47 63.78
C PHE A 62 73.93 75.43 63.31
N GLU A 63 73.18 76.46 63.67
CA GLU A 63 72.01 76.87 62.91
C GLU A 63 72.42 77.16 61.46
N THR A 64 71.45 76.94 60.58
CA THR A 64 71.43 77.13 59.13
C THR A 64 72.14 78.41 58.68
N PRO A 65 72.89 78.35 57.55
CA PRO A 65 72.75 79.42 56.58
C PRO A 65 72.53 78.90 55.16
N GLU A 66 71.38 79.27 54.61
CA GLU A 66 71.17 79.47 53.19
C GLU A 66 72.28 80.35 52.58
N CYS A 67 72.64 80.08 51.31
CA CYS A 67 73.27 81.03 50.41
C CYS A 67 73.10 80.45 48.98
N LEU A 68 72.05 80.75 48.21
CA LEU A 68 71.58 82.04 47.67
C LEU A 68 72.66 82.72 46.81
N GLU A 69 72.30 83.01 45.55
CA GLU A 69 73.17 83.62 44.55
C GLU A 69 73.90 84.85 45.08
N ALA A 70 75.24 84.76 45.10
CA ALA A 70 76.27 85.76 44.79
C ALA A 70 76.22 87.19 45.43
N PRO A 71 77.35 87.92 45.55
CA PRO A 71 78.73 87.56 45.18
C PRO A 71 79.82 87.91 46.22
N LYS A 72 81.04 87.44 45.92
CA LYS A 72 82.36 87.84 46.43
C LYS A 72 82.68 87.43 47.87
N ASN A 73 83.38 86.32 48.01
CA ASN A 73 84.83 86.41 48.09
C ASN A 73 85.48 85.04 47.83
N GLN A 74 86.63 85.14 47.18
CA GLN A 74 87.57 84.07 46.89
C GLN A 74 87.84 83.26 48.16
N ASN A 75 87.97 81.94 48.02
CA ASN A 75 89.04 81.11 48.59
C ASN A 75 88.67 79.65 48.35
N ILE A 76 89.21 79.07 47.29
CA ILE A 76 90.31 78.09 47.39
C ILE A 76 89.82 76.83 48.10
N THR A 77 89.53 75.83 47.28
CA THR A 77 89.61 74.40 47.60
C THR A 77 90.87 74.16 48.43
N ARG A 78 90.70 73.97 49.74
CA ARG A 78 91.76 73.45 50.59
C ARG A 78 91.41 72.00 50.91
N PRO A 79 92.24 71.02 50.52
CA PRO A 79 92.14 69.70 51.08
C PRO A 79 92.38 69.85 52.58
N ILE A 80 91.45 69.38 53.41
CA ILE A 80 91.74 69.19 54.83
C ILE A 80 92.75 68.04 54.87
N GLN A 81 94.03 68.40 54.83
CA GLN A 81 95.13 67.56 55.24
C GLN A 81 94.94 67.29 56.73
N SER A 82 94.24 66.20 57.04
CA SER A 82 94.38 65.56 58.33
C SER A 82 95.70 64.77 58.28
N GLU A 83 96.80 65.46 58.57
CA GLU A 83 98.02 64.81 59.04
C GLU A 83 97.70 64.14 60.38
N VAL A 84 97.20 62.91 60.30
CA VAL A 84 97.32 61.94 61.39
C VAL A 84 97.95 60.70 60.78
N THR A 85 99.27 60.60 60.92
CA THR A 85 100.02 59.35 60.82
C THR A 85 99.43 58.33 61.81
N CYS A 86 98.54 57.49 61.29
CA CYS A 86 98.14 56.19 61.84
C CYS A 86 97.75 55.31 60.63
N SER A 87 98.76 54.69 60.01
CA SER A 87 98.74 53.93 58.75
C SER A 87 97.88 52.65 58.72
N GLY A 88 96.78 52.59 59.49
CA GLY A 88 95.80 51.49 59.46
C GLY A 88 94.34 51.92 59.61
N LYS A 89 94.06 53.15 60.08
CA LYS A 89 92.68 53.62 60.33
C LYS A 89 91.94 54.08 59.07
N THR A 90 92.65 54.56 58.04
CA THR A 90 92.04 55.11 56.81
C THR A 90 91.51 54.00 55.87
N ASP A 91 92.21 52.87 55.78
CA ASP A 91 91.78 51.69 55.00
C ASP A 91 90.52 51.03 55.59
N ILE A 92 90.40 51.04 56.93
CA ILE A 92 89.23 50.54 57.65
C ILE A 92 88.00 51.43 57.41
N LEU A 93 88.18 52.76 57.42
CA LEU A 93 87.07 53.69 57.15
C LEU A 93 86.58 53.62 55.70
N TRP A 94 87.49 53.51 54.73
CA TRP A 94 87.13 53.34 53.33
C TRP A 94 86.32 52.06 53.09
N LYS A 95 86.78 50.92 53.64
CA LYS A 95 86.06 49.64 53.58
C LYS A 95 84.67 49.71 54.23
N ASN A 96 84.54 50.45 55.34
CA ASN A 96 83.25 50.67 55.98
C ASN A 96 82.30 51.52 55.11
N CYS A 97 82.79 52.59 54.47
CA CYS A 97 82.01 53.39 53.54
C CYS A 97 81.60 52.58 52.29
N GLU A 98 82.53 51.80 51.72
CA GLU A 98 82.26 50.91 50.59
C GLU A 98 81.20 49.85 50.93
N PHE A 99 81.29 49.25 52.12
CA PHE A 99 80.29 48.31 52.62
C PHE A 99 78.91 48.96 52.75
N LEU A 100 78.83 50.16 53.32
CA LEU A 100 77.58 50.91 53.44
C LEU A 100 76.97 51.25 52.08
N VAL A 101 77.77 51.74 51.13
CA VAL A 101 77.30 52.09 49.79
C VAL A 101 76.79 50.84 49.07
N ASN A 102 77.52 49.73 49.12
CA ASN A 102 77.08 48.46 48.53
C ASN A 102 75.77 47.97 49.16
N ARG A 103 75.63 48.09 50.48
CA ARG A 103 74.40 47.73 51.20
C ARG A 103 73.24 48.66 50.87
N MET A 104 73.49 49.96 50.70
CA MET A 104 72.51 50.95 50.27
C MET A 104 72.04 50.69 48.83
N CYS A 105 72.95 50.42 47.90
CA CYS A 105 72.62 50.07 46.52
C CYS A 105 71.85 48.75 46.43
N HIS A 106 72.19 47.77 47.27
CA HIS A 106 71.43 46.52 47.38
C HIS A 106 70.00 46.77 47.88
N LEU A 107 69.85 47.57 48.92
CA LEU A 107 68.54 47.98 49.44
C LEU A 107 67.73 48.77 48.43
N GLU A 108 68.35 49.70 47.70
CA GLU A 108 67.70 50.45 46.63
C GLU A 108 67.16 49.50 45.55
N SER A 109 67.97 48.53 45.13
CA SER A 109 67.55 47.51 44.14
C SER A 109 66.37 46.69 44.65
N LEU A 110 66.37 46.30 45.93
CA LEU A 110 65.26 45.59 46.56
C LEU A 110 63.99 46.45 46.63
N ILE A 111 64.11 47.73 47.01
CA ILE A 111 62.99 48.67 47.08
C ILE A 111 62.39 48.88 45.69
N GLN A 112 63.21 49.05 44.64
CA GLN A 112 62.71 49.20 43.27
C GLN A 112 61.98 47.94 42.79
N SER A 113 62.51 46.74 43.11
CA SER A 113 61.85 45.47 42.79
C SER A 113 60.50 45.32 43.52
N LEU A 114 60.44 45.67 44.81
CA LEU A 114 59.20 45.69 45.57
C LEU A 114 58.18 46.66 44.98
N LYS A 115 58.60 47.87 44.61
CA LYS A 115 57.75 48.88 43.98
C LYS A 115 57.14 48.36 42.67
N MET A 116 57.93 47.70 41.82
CA MET A 116 57.43 47.14 40.57
C MET A 116 56.41 46.02 40.82
N ASN A 117 56.67 45.13 41.77
CA ASN A 117 55.75 44.05 42.13
C ASN A 117 54.41 44.58 42.69
N ILE A 118 54.46 45.59 43.57
CA ILE A 118 53.26 46.25 44.09
C ILE A 118 52.45 46.89 42.95
N PHE A 119 53.12 47.58 42.03
CA PHE A 119 52.47 48.22 40.89
C PHE A 119 51.80 47.20 39.95
N CYS A 120 52.47 46.07 39.67
CA CYS A 120 51.89 44.97 38.90
C CYS A 120 50.62 44.41 39.56
N LEU A 121 50.66 44.13 40.87
CA LEU A 121 49.51 43.62 41.61
C LEU A 121 48.34 44.62 41.69
N GLN A 122 48.65 45.92 41.80
CA GLN A 122 47.64 46.98 41.74
C GLN A 122 46.97 47.03 40.36
N THR A 123 47.77 47.00 39.29
CA THR A 123 47.26 47.02 37.91
C THR A 123 46.42 45.77 37.60
N GLU A 124 46.85 44.58 38.05
CA GLU A 124 46.10 43.35 37.88
C GLU A 124 44.75 43.39 38.62
N ARG A 125 44.74 43.92 39.85
CA ARG A 125 43.52 44.12 40.64
C ARG A 125 42.56 45.10 39.96
N ASP A 126 43.06 46.19 39.39
CA ASP A 126 42.24 47.22 38.75
C ASP A 126 41.68 46.77 37.38
N MET A 127 42.38 45.85 36.68
CA MET A 127 41.91 45.23 35.43
C MET A 127 40.94 44.05 35.66
N ASN A 128 40.95 43.45 36.85
CA ASN A 128 40.10 42.30 37.19
C ASN A 128 38.57 42.60 37.13
N PRO A 129 38.06 43.77 37.57
CA PRO A 129 36.65 44.14 37.40
C PRO A 129 36.16 44.15 35.95
N GLN A 130 36.97 44.63 35.01
CA GLN A 130 36.63 44.65 33.59
C GLN A 130 36.57 43.24 33.01
N LYS A 131 37.53 42.38 33.38
CA LYS A 131 37.54 40.96 33.00
C LYS A 131 36.35 40.21 33.59
N ALA A 132 35.99 40.49 34.84
CA ALA A 132 34.83 39.90 35.50
C ALA A 132 33.50 40.33 34.83
N ALA A 133 33.37 41.62 34.48
CA ALA A 133 32.20 42.13 33.75
C ALA A 133 32.06 41.46 32.37
N PHE A 134 33.15 41.40 31.60
CA PHE A 134 33.15 40.74 30.29
C PHE A 134 32.77 39.25 30.36
N LEU A 135 33.33 38.51 31.33
CA LEU A 135 32.98 37.09 31.52
C LEU A 135 31.52 36.91 31.92
N LYS A 136 30.99 37.82 32.76
CA LYS A 136 29.58 37.81 33.16
C LYS A 136 28.66 38.09 31.97
N ASP A 137 28.98 39.08 31.15
CA ASP A 137 28.19 39.40 29.95
C ASP A 137 28.21 38.23 28.96
N ARG A 138 29.39 37.63 28.73
CA ARG A 138 29.52 36.44 27.88
C ARG A 138 28.74 35.24 28.42
N LEU A 139 28.73 35.03 29.74
CA LEU A 139 27.90 34.00 30.36
C LEU A 139 26.40 34.26 30.16
N ASN A 140 25.96 35.52 30.32
CA ASN A 140 24.58 35.91 30.11
C ASN A 140 24.14 35.70 28.64
N THR A 141 25.00 36.04 27.67
CA THR A 141 24.72 35.80 26.24
C THR A 141 24.55 34.31 25.96
N ILE A 142 25.48 33.47 26.43
CA ILE A 142 25.41 32.02 26.27
C ILE A 142 24.14 31.47 26.93
N GLN A 143 23.79 31.95 28.12
CA GLN A 143 22.57 31.53 28.82
C GLN A 143 21.29 31.92 28.07
N GLU A 144 21.24 33.12 27.49
CA GLU A 144 20.11 33.59 26.70
C GLU A 144 19.95 32.75 25.42
N GLU A 145 21.05 32.53 24.67
CA GLU A 145 21.08 31.67 23.48
C GLU A 145 20.59 30.26 23.80
N HIS A 146 21.12 29.63 24.85
CA HIS A 146 20.65 28.32 25.30
C HIS A 146 19.16 28.31 25.67
N SER A 147 18.65 29.39 26.27
CA SER A 147 17.23 29.50 26.58
C SER A 147 16.35 29.61 25.33
N GLN A 148 16.84 30.27 24.28
CA GLN A 148 16.16 30.41 23.00
C GLN A 148 16.15 29.09 22.22
N ASP A 149 17.30 28.41 22.16
CA ASP A 149 17.42 27.09 21.55
C ASP A 149 16.50 26.07 22.23
N LEU A 150 16.43 26.08 23.56
CA LEU A 150 15.50 25.22 24.31
C LEU A 150 14.03 25.51 23.97
N LYS A 151 13.65 26.78 23.79
CA LYS A 151 12.28 27.15 23.37
C LYS A 151 11.97 26.67 21.95
N LEU A 152 12.91 26.83 21.02
CA LEU A 152 12.76 26.36 19.64
C LEU A 152 12.67 24.83 19.58
N LEU A 153 13.55 24.12 20.29
CA LEU A 153 13.52 22.66 20.37
C LEU A 153 12.20 22.17 20.98
N HIS A 154 11.70 22.84 22.02
CA HIS A 154 10.41 22.49 22.59
C HIS A 154 9.25 22.66 21.58
N LEU A 155 9.25 23.76 20.82
CA LEU A 155 8.26 24.00 19.78
C LEU A 155 8.34 22.94 18.67
N GLU A 156 9.55 22.56 18.25
CA GLU A 156 9.77 21.52 17.26
C GLU A 156 9.26 20.16 17.75
N VAL A 157 9.52 19.80 19.01
CA VAL A 157 8.96 18.57 19.63
C VAL A 157 7.44 18.59 19.61
N LEU A 158 6.80 19.72 19.92
CA LEU A 158 5.34 19.84 19.87
C LEU A 158 4.82 19.69 18.43
N ASN A 159 5.48 20.31 17.46
CA ASN A 159 5.14 20.24 16.04
C ASN A 159 5.26 18.80 15.51
N LEU A 160 6.37 18.11 15.79
CA LEU A 160 6.58 16.72 15.38
C LEU A 160 5.57 15.78 16.03
N ARG A 161 5.21 16.01 17.30
CA ARG A 161 4.14 15.25 17.96
C ARG A 161 2.78 15.46 17.31
N GLN A 162 2.49 16.66 16.82
CA GLN A 162 1.25 16.91 16.07
C GLN A 162 1.27 16.19 14.74
N GLN A 163 2.34 16.32 13.95
CA GLN A 163 2.48 15.62 12.67
C GLN A 163 2.37 14.10 12.83
N LEU A 164 2.96 13.52 13.89
CA LEU A 164 2.83 12.09 14.17
C LEU A 164 1.38 11.69 14.47
N ARG A 165 0.62 12.53 15.17
CA ARG A 165 -0.82 12.27 15.40
C ARG A 165 -1.61 12.33 14.10
N ASP A 166 -1.36 13.34 13.27
CA ASP A 166 -2.07 13.50 12.00
C ASP A 166 -1.79 12.33 11.05
N VAL A 167 -0.52 11.92 10.93
CA VAL A 167 -0.14 10.73 10.14
C VAL A 167 -0.78 9.47 10.70
N LYS A 168 -0.85 9.31 12.02
CA LYS A 168 -1.49 8.15 12.65
C LYS A 168 -2.99 8.11 12.36
N GLU A 169 -3.67 9.25 12.43
CA GLU A 169 -5.10 9.33 12.12
C GLU A 169 -5.37 8.99 10.64
N GLU A 170 -4.54 9.48 9.72
CA GLU A 170 -4.66 9.14 8.29
C GLU A 170 -4.30 7.67 8.00
N GLU A 171 -3.32 7.10 8.71
CA GLU A 171 -3.03 5.66 8.66
C GLU A 171 -4.25 4.83 9.09
N ASP A 172 -4.88 5.19 10.20
CA ASP A 172 -6.06 4.48 10.72
C ASP A 172 -7.24 4.58 9.74
N LYS A 173 -7.49 5.77 9.15
CA LYS A 173 -8.50 5.95 8.09
C LYS A 173 -8.20 5.11 6.84
N ALA A 174 -6.94 5.07 6.41
CA ALA A 174 -6.53 4.27 5.26
C ALA A 174 -6.68 2.77 5.55
N GLN A 175 -6.40 2.34 6.78
CA GLN A 175 -6.59 0.96 7.22
C GLN A 175 -8.07 0.57 7.22
N ASP A 176 -8.96 1.44 7.71
CA ASP A 176 -10.42 1.22 7.65
C ASP A 176 -10.91 1.12 6.19
N GLU A 177 -10.40 1.97 5.30
CA GLU A 177 -10.71 1.92 3.87
C GLU A 177 -10.25 0.59 3.23
N VAL A 178 -9.03 0.14 3.54
CA VAL A 178 -8.51 -1.14 3.06
C VAL A 178 -9.39 -2.30 3.53
N GLN A 179 -9.84 -2.31 4.79
CA GLN A 179 -10.75 -3.34 5.29
C GLN A 179 -12.08 -3.32 4.54
N ARG A 180 -12.65 -2.14 4.33
CA ARG A 180 -13.90 -1.96 3.58
C ARG A 180 -13.79 -2.45 2.13
N LEU A 181 -12.71 -2.09 1.45
CA LEU A 181 -12.44 -2.52 0.08
C LEU A 181 -12.19 -4.03 0.02
N THR A 182 -11.50 -4.60 1.00
CA THR A 182 -11.28 -6.05 1.10
C THR A 182 -12.61 -6.80 1.24
N ALA A 183 -13.49 -6.37 2.15
CA ALA A 183 -14.83 -6.97 2.29
C ALA A 183 -15.66 -6.86 1.00
N THR A 184 -15.59 -5.70 0.31
CA THR A 184 -16.28 -5.50 -0.97
C THR A 184 -15.72 -6.42 -2.07
N LEU A 185 -14.41 -6.60 -2.11
CA LEU A 185 -13.73 -7.48 -3.07
C LEU A 185 -14.10 -8.95 -2.82
N GLU A 186 -14.15 -9.38 -1.57
CA GLU A 186 -14.59 -10.73 -1.19
C GLU A 186 -16.04 -10.98 -1.63
N MET A 187 -16.95 -10.05 -1.34
CA MET A 187 -18.35 -10.14 -1.79
C MET A 187 -18.47 -10.19 -3.32
N ALA A 188 -17.71 -9.36 -4.04
CA ALA A 188 -17.71 -9.33 -5.50
C ALA A 188 -17.14 -10.64 -6.09
N SER A 189 -16.08 -11.18 -5.49
CA SER A 189 -15.48 -12.45 -5.87
C SER A 189 -16.46 -13.62 -5.67
N GLU A 190 -17.11 -13.69 -4.52
CA GLU A 190 -18.12 -14.72 -4.23
C GLU A 190 -19.33 -14.60 -5.16
N THR A 191 -19.80 -13.38 -5.43
CA THR A 191 -20.88 -13.11 -6.39
C THR A 191 -20.50 -13.58 -7.80
N LYS A 192 -19.27 -13.30 -8.25
CA LYS A 192 -18.76 -13.75 -9.55
C LYS A 192 -18.72 -15.28 -9.64
N LYS A 193 -18.28 -15.95 -8.57
CA LYS A 193 -18.26 -17.41 -8.49
C LYS A 193 -19.67 -17.99 -8.58
N ASN A 194 -20.63 -17.44 -7.83
CA ASN A 194 -22.02 -17.86 -7.88
C ASN A 194 -22.66 -17.64 -9.26
N ALA A 195 -22.35 -16.51 -9.92
CA ALA A 195 -22.80 -16.24 -11.28
C ALA A 195 -22.26 -17.28 -12.28
N ALA A 196 -20.98 -17.67 -12.18
CA ALA A 196 -20.38 -18.69 -13.03
C ALA A 196 -21.03 -20.08 -12.83
N ILE A 197 -21.37 -20.44 -11.58
CA ILE A 197 -22.10 -21.68 -11.29
C ILE A 197 -23.49 -21.67 -11.94
N MET A 198 -24.26 -20.59 -11.75
CA MET A 198 -25.58 -20.44 -12.38
C MET A 198 -25.51 -20.48 -13.91
N GLU A 199 -24.47 -19.90 -14.51
CA GLU A 199 -24.26 -19.95 -15.96
C GLU A 199 -24.05 -21.38 -16.46
N GLU A 200 -23.25 -22.19 -15.76
CA GLU A 200 -23.03 -23.60 -16.12
C GLU A 200 -24.29 -24.45 -15.90
N GLU A 201 -25.04 -24.24 -14.82
CA GLU A 201 -26.34 -24.90 -14.61
C GLU A 201 -27.34 -24.56 -15.72
N LEU A 202 -27.38 -23.31 -16.17
CA LEU A 202 -28.22 -22.89 -17.29
C LEU A 202 -27.75 -23.55 -18.60
N LYS A 203 -26.45 -23.62 -18.87
CA LYS A 203 -25.89 -24.32 -20.04
C LYS A 203 -26.25 -25.80 -20.04
N THR A 204 -26.15 -26.49 -18.90
CA THR A 204 -26.52 -27.91 -18.81
C THR A 204 -28.02 -28.12 -19.04
N THR A 205 -28.87 -27.26 -18.47
CA THR A 205 -30.33 -27.28 -18.69
C THR A 205 -30.67 -27.04 -20.16
N LYS A 206 -30.05 -26.04 -20.80
CA LYS A 206 -30.20 -25.77 -22.23
C LYS A 206 -29.81 -26.99 -23.08
N ARG A 207 -28.70 -27.67 -22.77
CA ARG A 207 -28.28 -28.90 -23.46
C ARG A 207 -29.33 -30.01 -23.31
N LYS A 208 -29.85 -30.25 -22.09
CA LYS A 208 -30.92 -31.23 -21.83
C LYS A 208 -32.19 -30.93 -22.63
N MET A 209 -32.63 -29.68 -22.63
CA MET A 209 -33.81 -29.26 -23.39
C MET A 209 -33.61 -29.43 -24.90
N ASN A 210 -32.44 -29.08 -25.43
CA ASN A 210 -32.12 -29.28 -26.85
C ASN A 210 -32.17 -30.75 -27.25
N LEU A 211 -31.65 -31.67 -26.42
CA LEU A 211 -31.76 -33.11 -26.66
C LEU A 211 -33.23 -33.55 -26.69
N LYS A 212 -34.06 -33.05 -25.77
CA LYS A 212 -35.50 -33.36 -25.76
C LYS A 212 -36.21 -32.84 -27.01
N ILE A 213 -35.87 -31.64 -27.48
CA ILE A 213 -36.40 -31.07 -28.72
C ILE A 213 -36.01 -31.94 -29.92
N GLN A 214 -34.76 -32.39 -30.00
CA GLN A 214 -34.29 -33.27 -31.08
C GLN A 214 -35.05 -34.60 -31.09
N GLU A 215 -35.24 -35.21 -29.92
CA GLU A 215 -36.01 -36.45 -29.81
C GLU A 215 -37.48 -36.27 -30.21
N LEU A 216 -38.13 -35.19 -29.77
CA LEU A 216 -39.51 -34.87 -30.18
C LEU A 216 -39.63 -34.63 -31.70
N ARG A 217 -38.64 -33.99 -32.32
CA ARG A 217 -38.60 -33.82 -33.79
C ARG A 217 -38.48 -35.17 -34.51
N ARG A 218 -37.66 -36.08 -33.99
CA ARG A 218 -37.52 -37.45 -34.53
C ARG A 218 -38.84 -38.21 -34.43
N GLN A 219 -39.50 -38.17 -33.27
CA GLN A 219 -40.81 -38.79 -33.05
C GLN A 219 -41.87 -38.22 -33.98
N LEU A 220 -41.94 -36.90 -34.14
CA LEU A 220 -42.86 -36.24 -35.05
C LEU A 220 -42.63 -36.67 -36.51
N SER A 221 -41.37 -36.80 -36.93
CA SER A 221 -41.03 -37.28 -38.27
C SER A 221 -41.45 -38.74 -38.49
N GLN A 222 -41.27 -39.59 -37.47
CA GLN A 222 -41.70 -40.99 -37.52
C GLN A 222 -43.23 -41.09 -37.61
N GLU A 223 -43.94 -40.35 -36.78
CA GLU A 223 -45.41 -40.29 -36.79
C GLU A 223 -45.95 -39.81 -38.14
N LYS A 224 -45.33 -38.79 -38.74
CA LYS A 224 -45.69 -38.32 -40.08
C LYS A 224 -45.55 -39.44 -41.13
N CYS A 225 -44.46 -40.18 -41.10
CA CYS A 225 -44.23 -41.31 -42.02
C CYS A 225 -45.28 -42.42 -41.85
N LEU A 226 -45.59 -42.78 -40.60
CA LEU A 226 -46.62 -43.78 -40.28
C LEU A 226 -48.00 -43.33 -40.75
N ARG A 227 -48.36 -42.06 -40.49
CA ARG A 227 -49.63 -41.50 -40.92
C ARG A 227 -49.78 -41.49 -42.44
N THR A 228 -48.75 -41.09 -43.17
CA THR A 228 -48.76 -41.14 -44.65
C THR A 228 -48.89 -42.58 -45.17
N SER A 229 -48.20 -43.54 -44.55
CA SER A 229 -48.34 -44.96 -44.92
C SER A 229 -49.76 -45.48 -44.68
N LEU A 230 -50.37 -45.10 -43.56
CA LEU A 230 -51.74 -45.50 -43.21
C LEU A 230 -52.76 -44.86 -44.16
N GLU A 231 -52.59 -43.59 -44.48
CA GLU A 231 -53.44 -42.86 -45.43
C GLU A 231 -53.39 -43.49 -46.83
N ASN A 232 -52.18 -43.80 -47.34
CA ASN A 232 -51.99 -44.48 -48.61
C ASN A 232 -52.67 -45.87 -48.62
N SER A 233 -52.51 -46.65 -47.55
CA SER A 233 -53.16 -47.96 -47.43
C SER A 233 -54.68 -47.82 -47.35
N GLY A 234 -55.19 -46.80 -46.64
CA GLY A 234 -56.62 -46.51 -46.53
C GLY A 234 -57.24 -46.14 -47.88
N SER A 235 -56.56 -45.29 -48.67
CA SER A 235 -56.97 -44.96 -50.04
C SER A 235 -57.00 -46.19 -50.96
N ALA A 236 -55.99 -47.06 -50.87
CA ALA A 236 -55.95 -48.31 -51.64
C ALA A 236 -57.11 -49.25 -51.27
N LEU A 237 -57.42 -49.38 -49.98
CA LEU A 237 -58.54 -50.20 -49.51
C LEU A 237 -59.89 -49.63 -49.98
N LEU A 238 -60.07 -48.31 -49.91
CA LEU A 238 -61.26 -47.61 -50.43
C LEU A 238 -61.46 -47.87 -51.92
N LEU A 239 -60.40 -47.75 -52.72
CA LEU A 239 -60.43 -48.08 -54.14
C LEU A 239 -60.86 -49.55 -54.34
N LYS A 240 -60.32 -50.47 -53.54
CA LYS A 240 -60.68 -51.89 -53.65
C LYS A 240 -62.14 -52.17 -53.32
N ILE A 241 -62.68 -51.49 -52.31
CA ILE A 241 -64.10 -51.58 -51.95
C ILE A 241 -64.97 -51.04 -53.08
N GLN A 242 -64.57 -49.94 -53.73
CA GLN A 242 -65.31 -49.38 -54.88
C GLN A 242 -65.30 -50.33 -56.09
N GLU A 243 -64.16 -50.91 -56.44
CA GLU A 243 -64.05 -51.93 -57.49
C GLU A 243 -64.95 -53.14 -57.21
N MET A 244 -64.89 -53.64 -55.97
CA MET A 244 -65.69 -54.79 -55.56
C MET A 244 -67.19 -54.45 -55.54
N GLY A 245 -67.56 -53.23 -55.13
CA GLY A 245 -68.93 -52.72 -55.22
C GLY A 245 -69.43 -52.65 -56.66
N ALA A 246 -68.61 -52.19 -57.60
CA ALA A 246 -68.94 -52.19 -59.03
C ALA A 246 -69.12 -53.62 -59.59
N ALA A 247 -68.23 -54.55 -59.21
CA ALA A 247 -68.33 -55.95 -59.60
C ALA A 247 -69.64 -56.59 -59.08
N VAL A 248 -69.98 -56.37 -57.81
CA VAL A 248 -71.24 -56.85 -57.22
C VAL A 248 -72.45 -56.30 -57.97
N GLU A 249 -72.41 -55.04 -58.40
CA GLU A 249 -73.52 -54.43 -59.15
C GLU A 249 -73.67 -55.03 -60.56
N VAL A 250 -72.56 -55.39 -61.21
CA VAL A 250 -72.58 -56.16 -62.47
C VAL A 250 -73.22 -57.54 -62.25
N GLU A 251 -72.79 -58.26 -61.22
CA GLU A 251 -73.34 -59.58 -60.88
C GLU A 251 -74.84 -59.51 -60.57
N ARG A 252 -75.30 -58.47 -59.83
CA ARG A 252 -76.74 -58.26 -59.58
C ARG A 252 -77.53 -58.11 -60.88
N LYS A 253 -77.04 -57.33 -61.83
CA LYS A 253 -77.69 -57.15 -63.14
C LYS A 253 -77.74 -58.46 -63.93
N GLN A 254 -76.66 -59.25 -63.90
CA GLN A 254 -76.64 -60.57 -64.55
C GLN A 254 -77.67 -61.52 -63.91
N VAL A 255 -77.73 -61.58 -62.58
CA VAL A 255 -78.72 -62.40 -61.86
C VAL A 255 -80.15 -61.97 -62.23
N GLN A 256 -80.44 -60.68 -62.29
CA GLN A 256 -81.76 -60.18 -62.69
C GLN A 256 -82.10 -60.58 -64.14
N SER A 257 -81.15 -60.47 -65.07
CA SER A 257 -81.33 -60.93 -66.45
C SER A 257 -81.58 -62.43 -66.53
N LEU A 258 -80.82 -63.24 -65.77
CA LEU A 258 -81.01 -64.68 -65.70
C LEU A 258 -82.38 -65.06 -65.13
N GLN A 259 -82.83 -64.37 -64.08
CA GLN A 259 -84.18 -64.56 -63.52
C GLN A 259 -85.26 -64.28 -64.58
N GLN A 260 -85.13 -63.18 -65.33
CA GLN A 260 -86.06 -62.86 -66.41
C GLN A 260 -86.08 -63.93 -67.51
N ASN A 261 -84.90 -64.44 -67.90
CA ASN A 261 -84.77 -65.52 -68.88
C ASN A 261 -85.43 -66.80 -68.38
N CYS A 262 -85.24 -67.17 -67.11
CA CYS A 262 -85.87 -68.33 -66.49
C CYS A 262 -87.40 -68.21 -66.47
N LEU A 263 -87.94 -67.02 -66.18
CA LEU A 263 -89.39 -66.76 -66.24
C LEU A 263 -89.93 -66.89 -67.66
N SER A 264 -89.25 -66.31 -68.65
CA SER A 264 -89.61 -66.42 -70.07
C SER A 264 -89.58 -67.87 -70.54
N LEU A 265 -88.53 -68.62 -70.18
CA LEU A 265 -88.40 -70.03 -70.52
C LEU A 265 -89.52 -70.86 -69.89
N ARG A 266 -89.86 -70.60 -68.62
CA ARG A 266 -90.97 -71.27 -67.93
C ARG A 266 -92.31 -70.99 -68.62
N SER A 267 -92.58 -69.74 -69.01
CA SER A 267 -93.78 -69.39 -69.78
C SER A 267 -93.80 -70.09 -71.15
N SER A 268 -92.67 -70.14 -71.86
CA SER A 268 -92.57 -70.86 -73.13
C SER A 268 -92.82 -72.37 -72.97
N ILE A 269 -92.29 -73.00 -71.91
CA ILE A 269 -92.54 -74.40 -71.60
C ILE A 269 -94.04 -74.63 -71.35
N GLN A 270 -94.67 -73.79 -70.55
CA GLN A 270 -96.11 -73.88 -70.26
C GLN A 270 -96.94 -73.74 -71.54
N ASN A 271 -96.66 -72.75 -72.38
CA ASN A 271 -97.34 -72.57 -73.66
C ASN A 271 -97.16 -73.79 -74.58
N THR A 272 -95.95 -74.37 -74.61
CA THR A 272 -95.67 -75.57 -75.43
C THR A 272 -96.41 -76.80 -74.88
N GLN A 273 -96.53 -76.93 -73.56
CA GLN A 273 -97.33 -77.97 -72.91
C GLN A 273 -98.82 -77.82 -73.22
N GLU A 274 -99.36 -76.60 -73.20
CA GLU A 274 -100.75 -76.31 -73.59
C GLU A 274 -101.00 -76.65 -75.05
N LEU A 275 -100.10 -76.24 -75.97
CA LEU A 275 -100.17 -76.61 -77.39
C LEU A 275 -100.10 -78.13 -77.59
N LEU A 276 -99.21 -78.82 -76.85
CA LEU A 276 -99.11 -80.28 -76.91
C LEU A 276 -100.40 -80.95 -76.46
N ALA A 277 -101.04 -80.45 -75.38
CA ALA A 277 -102.33 -80.98 -74.92
C ALA A 277 -103.43 -80.79 -75.98
N GLN A 278 -103.48 -79.62 -76.63
CA GLN A 278 -104.41 -79.36 -77.74
C GLN A 278 -104.19 -80.30 -78.92
N GLU A 279 -102.93 -80.50 -79.34
CA GLU A 279 -102.62 -81.41 -80.45
C GLU A 279 -102.89 -82.88 -80.09
N GLN A 280 -102.64 -83.30 -78.85
CA GLN A 280 -103.03 -84.62 -78.36
C GLN A 280 -104.55 -84.80 -78.35
N GLN A 281 -105.31 -83.77 -77.95
CA GLN A 281 -106.77 -83.79 -78.02
C GLN A 281 -107.25 -83.92 -79.46
N LYS A 282 -106.77 -83.07 -80.39
CA LYS A 282 -107.11 -83.16 -81.82
C LYS A 282 -106.73 -84.51 -82.41
N LYS A 283 -105.57 -85.06 -82.04
CA LYS A 283 -105.16 -86.40 -82.44
C LYS A 283 -106.17 -87.44 -81.96
N GLY A 284 -106.63 -87.37 -80.71
CA GLY A 284 -107.68 -88.23 -80.19
C GLY A 284 -109.01 -88.08 -80.94
N GLU A 285 -109.42 -86.85 -81.26
CA GLU A 285 -110.60 -86.56 -82.08
C GLU A 285 -110.47 -87.15 -83.50
N LEU A 286 -109.29 -87.00 -84.14
CA LEU A 286 -108.96 -87.59 -85.43
C LEU A 286 -108.95 -89.12 -85.38
N GLU A 287 -108.34 -89.73 -84.36
CA GLU A 287 -108.34 -91.18 -84.15
C GLU A 287 -109.76 -91.71 -83.95
N ALA A 288 -110.60 -91.01 -83.18
CA ALA A 288 -112.02 -91.33 -83.03
C ALA A 288 -112.78 -91.22 -84.37
N ALA A 289 -112.54 -90.16 -85.15
CA ALA A 289 -113.13 -89.99 -86.48
C ALA A 289 -112.66 -91.08 -87.46
N VAL A 290 -111.40 -91.49 -87.40
CA VAL A 290 -110.86 -92.61 -88.20
C VAL A 290 -111.52 -93.93 -87.80
N LEU A 291 -111.69 -94.20 -86.49
CA LEU A 291 -112.42 -95.39 -86.02
C LEU A 291 -113.88 -95.38 -86.46
N GLN A 292 -114.53 -94.22 -86.42
CA GLN A 292 -115.91 -94.06 -86.89
C GLN A 292 -116.03 -94.28 -88.40
N LEU A 293 -115.16 -93.66 -89.21
CA LEU A 293 -115.08 -93.92 -90.66
C LEU A 293 -114.80 -95.39 -90.96
N LYS A 294 -113.95 -96.06 -90.17
CA LYS A 294 -113.64 -97.49 -90.32
C LYS A 294 -114.86 -98.37 -89.97
N SER A 295 -115.66 -97.99 -88.98
CA SER A 295 -116.95 -98.62 -88.65
C SER A 295 -118.01 -98.38 -89.73
N ASP A 296 -118.06 -97.17 -90.29
CA ASP A 296 -118.97 -96.84 -91.40
C ASP A 296 -118.59 -97.62 -92.67
N LEU A 297 -117.29 -97.82 -92.92
CA LEU A 297 -116.79 -98.67 -94.00
C LEU A 297 -117.14 -100.15 -93.77
N SER A 298 -117.08 -100.66 -92.54
CA SER A 298 -117.45 -102.05 -92.23
C SER A 298 -118.96 -102.29 -92.30
N MET A 299 -119.78 -101.30 -91.93
CA MET A 299 -121.23 -101.29 -92.17
C MET A 299 -121.58 -101.19 -93.66
N GLY A 300 -120.81 -100.43 -94.45
CA GLY A 300 -120.94 -100.36 -95.91
C GLY A 300 -120.51 -101.64 -96.64
N ILE A 301 -119.56 -102.40 -96.08
CA ILE A 301 -119.18 -103.73 -96.58
C ILE A 301 -120.24 -104.79 -96.19
N SER A 302 -120.85 -104.66 -95.00
CA SER A 302 -121.98 -105.51 -94.59
C SER A 302 -123.23 -105.29 -95.45
N ALA A 303 -123.50 -104.04 -95.86
CA ALA A 303 -124.59 -103.70 -96.77
C ALA A 303 -124.35 -104.17 -98.24
N ARG A 304 -123.11 -104.48 -98.62
CA ARG A 304 -122.77 -105.03 -99.95
C ARG A 304 -122.76 -106.56 -100.02
N ASN A 305 -122.84 -107.27 -98.89
CA ASN A 305 -122.75 -108.74 -98.84
C ASN A 305 -124.09 -109.49 -98.61
N TYR A 306 -125.25 -108.82 -98.70
CA TYR A 306 -126.56 -109.49 -98.78
C TYR A 306 -127.45 -108.94 -99.91
N THR A 307 -126.85 -108.63 -101.05
CA THR A 307 -127.58 -108.51 -102.31
C THR A 307 -126.72 -109.13 -103.39
N VAL A 308 -127.26 -110.13 -104.10
CA VAL A 308 -126.63 -111.04 -105.09
C VAL A 308 -126.12 -112.35 -104.44
N VAL A 309 -126.58 -113.58 -104.71
CA VAL A 309 -127.50 -114.20 -105.69
C VAL A 309 -127.87 -115.61 -105.14
N PHE A 310 -128.97 -116.17 -105.67
CA PHE A 310 -129.36 -117.60 -105.72
C PHE A 310 -128.36 -118.66 -105.23
#